data_AF-A0A925P5J4-F1
#
_entry.id   AF-A0A925P5J4-F1
#
_cell.length_a   1.000
_cell.length_b   1.000
_cell.length_c   1.000
_cell.angle_alpha   90.00
_cell.angle_beta   90.00
_cell.angle_gamma   90.00
#
_symmetry.space_group_name_H-M   'P 1'
#
loop_
_entity.id
_entity.type
_entity.pdbx_description
1 polymer ?
#
loop_
_entity_poly.entity_id
_entity_poly.type
_entity_poly.pdbx_seq_one_letter_code
_entity_poly.pdbx_strand_id
1 'polypeptide(L)'
;MNVFPSEAPRLPYLPFIVVDGVLVGAAALIGWQAEAPLGVAPLAFISALVGLGAISALYPFVVNHARRQDEAVQERANQIEALARTVGASAEQISIAVANLPAIAENASRQLKASEQLPSSLKEQLATLQHQLSATASEENAALRHELDTLRSAETAKLAAALDGLTRATADLARLEALAAKHSAALDAAIAHLPRVADAFGEQASDALRRETA
;
A
#
# COMPACT_ATOMS: atom_id res chain seq x y z
N MET A 1 -33.58 26.85 3.84
CA MET A 1 -33.33 27.56 2.57
C MET A 1 -34.54 28.44 2.34
N ASN A 2 -34.53 29.64 2.93
CA ASN A 2 -35.71 30.51 2.99
C ASN A 2 -35.65 31.46 1.80
N VAL A 3 -36.48 31.16 0.79
CA VAL A 3 -36.74 32.04 -0.33
C VAL A 3 -37.68 33.13 0.19
N PHE A 4 -37.14 34.29 0.55
CA PHE A 4 -37.98 35.48 0.65
C PHE A 4 -38.41 35.85 -0.77
N PRO A 5 -39.71 35.93 -1.08
CA PRO A 5 -40.14 36.46 -2.37
C PRO A 5 -39.82 37.96 -2.39
N SER A 6 -38.68 38.32 -2.97
CA SER A 6 -38.19 39.70 -3.10
C SER A 6 -38.83 40.45 -4.26
N GLU A 7 -40.13 40.27 -4.46
CA GLU A 7 -40.83 41.03 -5.48
C GLU A 7 -42.05 41.67 -4.83
N ALA A 8 -41.82 42.83 -4.22
CA ALA A 8 -42.88 43.73 -3.83
C ALA A 8 -43.76 43.94 -5.08
N PRO A 9 -45.08 43.60 -5.04
CA PRO A 9 -45.91 43.62 -6.23
C PRO A 9 -45.79 44.98 -6.93
N ARG A 10 -45.34 44.95 -8.18
CA ARG A 10 -45.26 46.16 -9.01
C ARG A 10 -46.67 46.73 -9.07
N LEU A 11 -46.82 47.99 -8.69
CA LEU A 11 -48.10 48.66 -8.80
C LEU A 11 -48.54 48.54 -10.27
N PRO A 12 -49.69 47.91 -10.54
CA PRO A 12 -50.14 47.76 -11.91
C PRO A 12 -50.35 49.17 -12.47
N TYR A 13 -49.64 49.50 -13.56
CA TYR A 13 -49.73 50.81 -14.22
C TYR A 13 -51.10 51.03 -14.88
N LEU A 14 -51.81 49.93 -15.18
CA LEU A 14 -53.08 49.93 -15.90
C LEU A 14 -54.18 50.78 -15.23
N PRO A 15 -54.51 50.63 -13.93
CA PRO A 15 -55.54 51.48 -13.31
C PRO A 15 -55.22 52.99 -13.40
N PHE A 16 -53.95 53.38 -13.28
CA PHE A 16 -53.57 54.79 -13.37
C PHE A 16 -53.69 55.34 -14.80
N ILE A 17 -53.28 54.57 -15.81
CA ILE A 17 -53.44 54.93 -17.22
C ILE A 17 -54.92 54.97 -17.62
N VAL A 18 -55.72 54.03 -17.11
CA VAL A 18 -57.17 54.01 -17.38
C VAL A 18 -57.85 55.24 -16.76
N VAL A 19 -57.50 55.62 -15.53
CA VAL A 19 -58.06 56.81 -14.87
C VAL A 19 -57.66 58.09 -15.61
N ASP A 20 -56.39 58.24 -15.99
CA ASP A 20 -55.91 59.38 -16.79
C ASP A 20 -56.63 59.46 -18.16
N GLY A 21 -56.76 58.33 -18.86
CA GLY A 21 -57.48 58.26 -20.14
C GLY A 21 -58.97 58.64 -20.03
N VAL A 22 -59.63 58.25 -18.93
CA VAL A 22 -61.03 58.64 -18.65
C VAL A 22 -61.12 60.14 -18.36
N LEU A 23 -60.18 60.71 -17.60
CA LEU A 23 -60.14 62.16 -17.30
C LEU A 23 -59.92 63.01 -18.56
N VAL A 24 -58.97 62.60 -19.42
CA VAL A 24 -58.70 63.26 -20.71
C VAL A 24 -59.88 63.08 -21.67
N GLY A 25 -60.49 61.89 -21.71
CA GLY A 25 -61.69 61.63 -22.52
C GLY A 25 -62.88 62.47 -22.08
N ALA A 26 -63.09 62.64 -20.77
CA ALA A 26 -64.13 63.52 -20.23
C ALA A 26 -63.87 64.99 -20.60
N ALA A 27 -62.62 65.45 -20.54
CA ALA A 27 -62.24 66.79 -20.96
C ALA A 27 -62.50 67.03 -22.46
N ALA A 28 -62.21 66.04 -23.31
CA ALA A 28 -62.48 66.10 -24.74
C ALA A 28 -63.99 66.13 -25.06
N LEU A 29 -64.81 65.35 -24.33
CA LEU A 29 -66.26 65.36 -24.47
C LEU A 29 -66.88 66.70 -24.06
N ILE A 30 -66.41 67.30 -22.96
CA ILE A 30 -66.83 68.65 -22.53
C ILE A 30 -66.44 69.68 -23.60
N GLY A 31 -65.25 69.56 -24.17
CA GLY A 31 -64.79 70.44 -25.25
C GLY A 31 -65.63 70.33 -26.53
N TRP A 32 -66.09 69.13 -26.89
CA TRP A 32 -66.94 68.92 -28.07
C TRP A 32 -68.37 69.40 -27.84
N GLN A 33 -68.93 69.23 -26.64
CA GLN A 33 -70.30 69.66 -26.34
C GLN A 33 -70.44 71.16 -26.08
N ALA A 34 -69.33 71.88 -25.89
CA ALA A 34 -69.39 73.31 -25.62
C ALA A 34 -69.64 74.12 -26.91
N GLU A 35 -70.65 74.99 -26.89
CA GLU A 35 -70.90 75.94 -27.97
C GLU A 35 -69.77 76.97 -28.04
N ALA A 36 -69.17 77.14 -29.23
CA ALA A 36 -68.12 78.12 -29.43
C ALA A 36 -68.72 79.54 -29.52
N PRO A 37 -68.11 80.57 -28.89
CA PRO A 37 -66.80 80.58 -28.24
C PRO A 37 -66.81 80.03 -26.80
N LEU A 38 -65.80 79.22 -26.47
CA LEU A 38 -65.61 78.60 -25.15
C LEU A 38 -65.54 79.67 -24.05
N GLY A 39 -66.49 79.62 -23.11
CA GLY A 39 -66.44 80.43 -21.88
C GLY A 39 -65.28 80.05 -20.96
N VAL A 40 -64.99 80.90 -19.99
CA VAL A 40 -63.89 80.70 -19.00
C VAL A 40 -64.10 79.45 -18.14
N ALA A 41 -65.36 79.09 -17.82
CA ALA A 41 -65.68 77.96 -16.96
C ALA A 41 -65.37 76.58 -17.60
N PRO A 42 -65.78 76.27 -18.85
CA PRO A 42 -65.36 75.04 -19.53
C PRO A 42 -63.84 74.89 -19.65
N LEU A 43 -63.13 76.00 -19.91
CA LEU A 43 -61.67 76.01 -20.03
C LEU A 43 -60.99 75.63 -18.71
N ALA A 44 -61.48 76.15 -17.58
CA ALA A 44 -60.97 75.83 -16.25
C ALA A 44 -61.20 74.35 -15.85
N PHE A 45 -62.34 73.77 -16.25
CA PHE A 45 -62.61 72.35 -16.01
C PHE A 45 -61.71 71.43 -16.85
N ILE A 46 -61.53 71.75 -18.14
CA ILE A 46 -60.64 70.99 -19.02
C ILE A 46 -59.20 71.03 -18.49
N SER A 47 -58.71 72.21 -18.09
CA SER A 47 -57.35 72.34 -17.55
C SER A 47 -57.17 71.61 -16.22
N ALA A 48 -58.18 71.63 -15.35
CA ALA A 48 -58.16 70.88 -14.08
C ALA A 48 -58.14 69.36 -14.31
N LEU A 49 -58.95 68.85 -15.24
CA LEU A 49 -59.02 67.42 -15.57
C LEU A 49 -57.71 66.90 -16.18
N VAL A 50 -57.13 67.66 -17.13
CA VAL A 50 -55.84 67.31 -17.74
C VAL A 50 -54.70 67.40 -16.71
N GLY A 51 -54.73 68.40 -15.83
CA GLY A 51 -53.75 68.55 -14.76
C GLY A 51 -53.77 67.39 -13.76
N LEU A 52 -54.96 66.97 -13.32
CA LEU A 52 -55.12 65.81 -12.43
C LEU A 52 -54.71 64.51 -13.10
N GLY A 53 -55.03 64.34 -14.39
CA GLY A 53 -54.58 63.22 -15.20
C GLY A 53 -53.06 63.10 -15.23
N ALA A 54 -52.36 64.19 -15.59
CA ALA A 54 -50.90 64.24 -15.63
C ALA A 54 -50.25 63.92 -14.26
N ILE A 55 -50.80 64.44 -13.16
CA ILE A 55 -50.32 64.14 -11.80
C ILE A 55 -50.52 62.65 -11.47
N SER A 56 -51.67 62.08 -11.83
CA SER A 56 -51.98 60.67 -11.59
C SER A 56 -51.06 59.72 -12.36
N ALA A 57 -50.65 60.09 -13.57
CA ALA A 57 -49.71 59.33 -14.40
C ALA A 57 -48.26 59.42 -13.87
N LEU A 58 -47.88 60.53 -13.25
CA LEU A 58 -46.54 60.73 -12.70
C LEU A 58 -46.30 59.97 -11.39
N TYR A 59 -47.34 59.81 -10.57
CA TYR A 59 -47.26 59.13 -9.27
C TYR A 59 -46.63 57.71 -9.30
N PRO A 60 -47.08 56.77 -10.18
CA PRO A 60 -46.50 55.43 -10.22
C PRO A 60 -45.02 55.42 -10.69
N PHE A 61 -44.59 56.43 -11.44
CA PHE A 61 -43.19 56.54 -11.89
C PHE A 61 -42.24 56.82 -10.72
N VAL A 62 -42.61 57.78 -9.85
CA VAL A 62 -41.80 58.16 -8.68
C VAL A 62 -41.75 57.01 -7.66
N VAL A 63 -42.89 56.37 -7.37
CA VAL A 63 -42.96 55.25 -6.42
C VAL A 63 -42.13 54.06 -6.92
N ASN A 64 -42.19 53.74 -8.20
CA ASN A 64 -41.38 52.67 -8.77
C ASN A 64 -39.88 53.02 -8.75
N HIS A 65 -39.52 54.29 -8.96
CA HIS A 65 -38.12 54.70 -8.90
C HIS A 65 -37.56 54.64 -7.47
N ALA A 66 -38.35 55.04 -6.46
CA ALA A 66 -37.99 54.91 -5.05
C ALA A 66 -37.80 53.44 -4.66
N ARG A 67 -38.74 52.57 -5.06
CA ARG A 67 -38.64 51.12 -4.80
C ARG A 67 -37.39 50.49 -5.41
N ARG A 68 -37.03 50.85 -6.65
CA ARG A 68 -35.79 50.37 -7.28
C ARG A 68 -34.53 50.82 -6.56
N GLN A 69 -34.53 52.03 -5.99
CA GLN A 69 -33.39 52.51 -5.20
C GLN A 69 -33.28 51.72 -3.90
N ASP A 70 -34.39 51.48 -3.21
CA ASP A 70 -34.40 50.70 -1.98
C ASP A 70 -33.96 49.24 -2.21
N GLU A 71 -34.42 48.61 -3.29
CA GLU A 71 -33.97 47.27 -3.71
C GLU A 71 -32.46 47.24 -3.98
N ALA A 72 -31.92 48.24 -4.67
CA ALA A 72 -30.49 48.33 -4.95
C ALA A 72 -29.64 48.55 -3.68
N VAL A 73 -30.15 49.30 -2.70
CA VAL A 73 -29.48 49.49 -1.41
C VAL A 73 -29.51 48.19 -0.60
N GLN A 74 -30.65 47.50 -0.56
CA GLN A 74 -30.79 46.24 0.14
C GLN A 74 -29.88 45.15 -0.45
N GLU A 75 -29.78 45.07 -1.77
CA GLU A 75 -28.91 44.11 -2.45
C GLU A 75 -27.43 44.35 -2.07
N ARG A 76 -26.99 45.60 -2.02
CA ARG A 76 -25.64 45.94 -1.55
C ARG A 76 -25.42 45.60 -0.08
N ALA A 77 -26.41 45.83 0.78
CA ALA A 77 -26.33 45.46 2.19
C ALA A 77 -26.18 43.95 2.36
N ASN A 78 -26.97 43.16 1.62
CA ASN A 78 -26.88 41.69 1.62
C ASN A 78 -25.51 41.21 1.11
N GLN A 79 -24.97 41.84 0.07
CA GLN A 79 -23.63 41.51 -0.45
C GLN A 79 -22.52 41.82 0.56
N ILE A 80 -22.61 42.96 1.26
CA ILE A 80 -21.67 43.34 2.32
C ILE A 80 -21.76 42.35 3.49
N GLU A 81 -22.97 41.95 3.88
CA GLU A 81 -23.16 40.95 4.95
C GLU A 81 -22.57 39.59 4.55
N ALA A 82 -22.81 39.14 3.32
CA ALA A 82 -22.24 37.91 2.80
C ALA A 82 -20.70 37.96 2.78
N LEU A 83 -20.12 39.10 2.37
CA LEU A 83 -18.67 39.31 2.37
C LEU A 83 -18.10 39.35 3.79
N ALA A 84 -18.77 40.05 4.72
CA ALA A 84 -18.37 40.10 6.12
C ALA A 84 -18.37 38.70 6.76
N ARG A 85 -19.39 37.88 6.44
CA ARG A 85 -19.46 36.49 6.92
C ARG A 85 -18.34 35.62 6.38
N THR A 86 -17.98 35.76 5.10
CA THR A 86 -16.87 35.00 4.48
C THR A 86 -15.51 35.44 5.00
N VAL A 87 -15.30 36.74 5.19
CA VAL A 87 -14.08 37.28 5.83
C VAL A 87 -13.96 36.80 7.26
N GLY A 88 -15.04 36.84 8.05
CA GLY A 88 -15.07 36.32 9.41
C GLY A 88 -14.71 34.83 9.49
N ALA A 89 -15.33 34.00 8.64
CA ALA A 89 -15.02 32.57 8.57
C ALA A 89 -13.55 32.30 8.17
N SER A 90 -13.02 33.08 7.23
CA SER A 90 -11.62 32.99 6.82
C SER A 90 -10.66 33.39 7.94
N ALA A 91 -10.98 34.47 8.67
CA ALA A 91 -10.19 34.93 9.80
C ALA A 91 -10.16 33.90 10.94
N GLU A 92 -11.27 33.23 11.21
CA GLU A 92 -11.33 32.14 12.19
C GLU A 92 -10.46 30.95 11.77
N GLN A 93 -10.52 30.54 10.50
CA GLN A 93 -9.65 29.47 9.99
C GLN A 93 -8.17 29.83 10.05
N ILE A 94 -7.81 31.07 9.70
CA ILE A 94 -6.43 31.57 9.84
C ILE A 94 -6.01 31.57 11.30
N SER A 95 -6.88 32.00 12.22
CA SER A 95 -6.59 31.99 13.67
C SER A 95 -6.34 30.57 14.19
N ILE A 96 -7.17 29.60 13.78
CA ILE A 96 -6.98 28.18 14.11
C ILE A 96 -5.66 27.65 13.53
N ALA A 97 -5.34 27.98 12.27
CA ALA A 97 -4.08 27.56 11.65
C ALA A 97 -2.85 28.16 12.36
N VAL A 98 -2.91 29.46 12.71
CA VAL A 98 -1.85 30.15 13.46
C VAL A 98 -1.70 29.57 14.86
N ALA A 99 -2.79 29.22 15.54
CA ALA A 99 -2.75 28.56 16.84
C ALA A 99 -2.04 27.20 16.80
N ASN A 100 -2.03 26.52 15.65
CA ASN A 100 -1.36 25.23 15.47
C ASN A 100 0.13 25.34 15.06
N LEU A 101 0.61 26.51 14.65
CA LEU A 101 2.02 26.71 14.26
C LEU A 101 3.04 26.32 15.35
N PRO A 102 2.83 26.64 16.64
CA PRO A 102 3.75 26.23 17.70
C PRO A 102 3.87 24.70 17.82
N ALA A 103 2.76 23.98 17.66
CA ALA A 103 2.76 22.50 17.69
C ALA A 103 3.53 21.91 16.49
N ILE A 104 3.40 22.52 15.30
CA ILE A 104 4.18 22.12 14.12
C ILE A 104 5.67 22.38 14.36
N ALA A 105 6.04 23.54 14.90
CA ALA A 105 7.43 23.87 15.21
C ALA A 105 8.02 22.92 16.27
N GLU A 106 7.24 22.57 17.30
CA GLU A 106 7.66 21.61 18.31
C GLU A 106 7.88 20.21 17.70
N ASN A 107 6.95 19.73 16.88
CA ASN A 107 7.05 18.44 16.20
C ASN A 107 8.28 18.39 15.27
N ALA A 108 8.51 19.45 14.50
CA ALA A 108 9.71 19.56 13.67
C ALA A 108 10.99 19.51 14.51
N SER A 109 11.03 20.20 15.65
CA SER A 109 12.19 20.16 16.57
C SER A 109 12.43 18.78 17.18
N ARG A 110 11.35 18.06 17.56
CA ARG A 110 11.42 16.69 18.08
C ARG A 110 11.93 15.74 17.00
N GLN A 111 11.45 15.88 15.78
CA GLN A 111 11.87 15.06 14.64
C GLN A 111 13.32 15.32 14.25
N LEU A 112 13.79 16.56 14.36
CA LEU A 112 15.21 16.90 14.16
C LEU A 112 16.09 16.20 15.20
N LYS A 113 15.72 16.29 16.49
CA LYS A 113 16.43 15.60 17.58
C LYS A 113 16.43 14.08 17.43
N ALA A 114 15.28 13.52 17.04
CA ALA A 114 15.20 12.09 16.74
C ALA A 114 16.11 11.70 15.56
N SER A 115 16.19 12.56 14.53
CA SER A 115 17.08 12.36 13.39
C SER A 115 18.56 12.47 13.76
N GLU A 116 18.91 13.30 14.74
CA GLU A 116 20.28 13.38 15.29
C GLU A 116 20.68 12.11 16.06
N GLN A 117 19.71 11.39 16.65
CA GLN A 117 19.94 10.14 17.39
C GLN A 117 19.97 8.90 16.48
N LEU A 118 19.44 8.97 15.25
CA LEU A 118 19.48 7.87 14.29
C LEU A 118 20.91 7.42 13.95
N PRO A 119 21.87 8.31 13.63
CA PRO A 119 23.24 7.90 13.34
C PRO A 119 23.93 7.16 14.49
N SER A 120 23.70 7.56 15.75
CA SER A 120 24.29 6.87 16.90
C SER A 120 23.67 5.49 17.11
N SER A 121 22.34 5.37 16.99
CA SER A 121 21.66 4.07 17.07
C SER A 121 22.09 3.13 15.93
N LEU A 122 22.25 3.64 14.71
CA LEU A 122 22.75 2.84 13.59
C LEU A 122 24.19 2.39 13.78
N LYS A 123 25.06 3.24 14.34
CA LYS A 123 26.44 2.85 14.69
C LYS A 123 26.47 1.76 15.75
N GLU A 124 25.61 1.87 16.77
CA GLU A 124 25.49 0.85 17.81
C GLU A 124 25.01 -0.48 17.23
N GLN A 125 23.93 -0.47 16.44
CA GLN A 125 23.42 -1.67 15.78
C GLN A 125 24.45 -2.28 14.81
N LEU A 126 25.18 -1.45 14.06
CA LEU A 126 26.25 -1.91 13.18
C LEU A 126 27.37 -2.60 13.97
N ALA A 127 27.78 -2.01 15.10
CA ALA A 127 28.78 -2.61 15.99
C ALA A 127 28.28 -3.93 16.58
N THR A 128 27.01 -3.99 17.00
CA THR A 128 26.38 -5.23 17.50
C THR A 128 26.34 -6.31 16.41
N LEU A 129 25.92 -5.98 15.20
CA LEU A 129 25.90 -6.93 14.08
C LEU A 129 27.30 -7.40 13.71
N GLN A 130 28.28 -6.50 13.70
CA GLN A 130 29.67 -6.86 13.44
C GLN A 130 30.22 -7.81 14.51
N HIS A 131 29.88 -7.58 15.78
CA HIS A 131 30.23 -8.46 16.88
C HIS A 131 29.52 -9.82 16.78
N GLN A 132 28.24 -9.85 16.43
CA GLN A 132 27.51 -11.10 16.23
C GLN A 132 28.07 -11.91 15.07
N LEU A 133 28.41 -11.26 13.95
CA LEU A 133 29.04 -11.91 12.80
C LEU A 133 30.40 -12.49 13.15
N SER A 134 31.25 -11.73 13.85
CA SER A 134 32.58 -12.23 14.24
C SER A 134 32.50 -13.36 15.26
N ALA A 135 31.57 -13.27 16.23
CA ALA A 135 31.33 -14.33 17.20
C ALA A 135 30.83 -15.61 16.51
N THR A 136 29.82 -15.50 15.64
CA THR A 136 29.25 -16.63 14.90
C THR A 136 30.29 -17.26 13.99
N ALA A 137 31.05 -16.45 13.23
CA ALA A 137 32.11 -16.96 12.37
C ALA A 137 33.23 -17.67 13.15
N SER A 138 33.54 -17.20 14.37
CA SER A 138 34.51 -17.87 15.25
C SER A 138 33.97 -19.18 15.79
N GLU A 139 32.70 -19.22 16.19
CA GLU A 139 32.03 -20.43 16.69
C GLU A 139 31.89 -21.50 15.60
N GLU A 140 31.43 -21.11 14.41
CA GLU A 140 31.36 -21.99 13.25
C GLU A 140 32.75 -22.52 12.86
N ASN A 141 33.79 -21.67 12.85
CA ASN A 141 35.15 -22.15 12.59
C ASN A 141 35.64 -23.14 13.64
N ALA A 142 35.33 -22.90 14.92
CA ALA A 142 35.70 -23.83 15.99
C ALA A 142 34.96 -25.17 15.86
N ALA A 143 33.66 -25.14 15.55
CA ALA A 143 32.83 -26.32 15.29
C ALA A 143 33.34 -27.11 14.08
N LEU A 144 33.59 -26.44 12.94
CA LEU A 144 34.12 -27.07 11.73
C LEU A 144 35.49 -27.71 11.96
N ARG A 145 36.38 -27.06 12.74
CA ARG A 145 37.68 -27.64 13.11
C ARG A 145 37.50 -28.90 13.95
N HIS A 146 36.59 -28.86 14.92
CA HIS A 146 36.29 -30.02 15.75
C HIS A 146 35.70 -31.18 14.93
N GLU A 147 34.79 -30.90 14.00
CA GLU A 147 34.24 -31.90 13.07
C GLU A 147 35.34 -32.48 12.17
N LEU A 148 36.22 -31.65 11.62
CA LEU A 148 37.35 -32.10 10.81
C LEU A 148 38.28 -33.04 11.57
N ASP A 149 38.62 -32.72 12.81
CA ASP A 149 39.48 -33.58 13.64
C ASP A 149 38.76 -34.88 14.03
N THR A 150 37.46 -34.82 14.28
CA THR A 150 36.62 -36.00 14.53
C THR A 150 36.55 -36.90 13.30
N LEU A 151 36.33 -36.33 12.10
CA LEU A 151 36.32 -37.08 10.85
C LEU A 151 37.67 -37.70 10.56
N ARG A 152 38.77 -36.94 10.71
CA ARG A 152 40.13 -37.44 10.49
C ARG A 152 40.48 -38.59 11.42
N SER A 153 40.15 -38.48 12.71
CA SER A 153 40.39 -39.56 13.67
C SER A 153 39.55 -40.80 13.34
N ALA A 154 38.28 -40.63 12.96
CA ALA A 154 37.41 -41.72 12.53
C ALA A 154 37.89 -42.39 11.23
N GLU A 155 38.34 -41.62 10.24
CA GLU A 155 38.92 -42.13 8.99
C GLU A 155 40.24 -42.86 9.24
N THR A 156 41.11 -42.30 10.08
CA THR A 156 42.38 -42.94 10.46
C THR A 156 42.12 -44.27 11.18
N ALA A 157 41.14 -44.32 12.08
CA ALA A 157 40.74 -45.56 12.75
C ALA A 157 40.18 -46.60 11.77
N LYS A 158 39.35 -46.18 10.79
CA LYS A 158 38.84 -47.07 9.73
C LYS A 158 39.96 -47.62 8.85
N LEU A 159 40.92 -46.78 8.46
CA LEU A 159 42.09 -47.20 7.67
C LEU A 159 42.98 -48.17 8.46
N ALA A 160 43.22 -47.89 9.75
CA ALA A 160 43.97 -48.81 10.61
C ALA A 160 43.27 -50.17 10.75
N ALA A 161 41.94 -50.17 10.97
CA ALA A 161 41.17 -51.41 11.03
C ALA A 161 41.18 -52.20 9.71
N ALA A 162 41.13 -51.50 8.56
CA ALA A 162 41.23 -52.12 7.25
C ALA A 162 42.63 -52.70 7.00
N LEU A 163 43.69 -52.01 7.44
CA LEU A 163 45.07 -52.50 7.37
C LEU A 163 45.25 -53.75 8.24
N ASP A 164 44.74 -53.74 9.47
CA ASP A 164 44.75 -54.90 10.36
C ASP A 164 43.95 -56.09 9.78
N GLY A 165 42.82 -55.81 9.13
CA GLY A 165 42.05 -56.82 8.40
C GLY A 165 42.85 -57.43 7.25
N LEU A 166 43.54 -56.60 6.47
CA LEU A 166 44.36 -57.05 5.35
C LEU A 166 45.57 -57.87 5.81
N THR A 167 46.24 -57.47 6.90
CA THR A 167 47.37 -58.24 7.46
C THR A 167 46.94 -59.59 8.02
N ARG A 168 45.73 -59.69 8.62
CA ARG A 168 45.16 -60.99 9.02
C ARG A 168 44.81 -61.85 7.81
N ALA A 169 44.16 -61.28 6.80
CA ALA A 169 43.80 -62.01 5.59
C ALA A 169 45.03 -62.54 4.84
N THR A 170 46.12 -61.78 4.77
CA THR A 170 47.38 -62.26 4.16
C THR A 170 48.04 -63.35 5.00
N ALA A 171 47.98 -63.28 6.33
CA ALA A 171 48.47 -64.35 7.21
C ALA A 171 47.65 -65.64 7.06
N ASP A 172 46.32 -65.53 6.95
CA ASP A 172 45.43 -66.67 6.71
C ASP A 172 45.67 -67.28 5.33
N LEU A 173 45.89 -66.46 4.30
CA LEU A 173 46.25 -66.93 2.95
C LEU A 173 47.59 -67.69 2.97
N ALA A 174 48.62 -67.15 3.62
CA ALA A 174 49.91 -67.83 3.77
C ALA A 174 49.77 -69.16 4.53
N ARG A 175 48.89 -69.23 5.52
CA ARG A 175 48.58 -70.47 6.24
C ARG A 175 47.88 -71.49 5.35
N LEU A 176 46.92 -71.06 4.52
CA LEU A 176 46.24 -71.92 3.55
C LEU A 176 47.20 -72.44 2.48
N GLU A 177 48.09 -71.59 1.96
CA GLU A 177 49.15 -71.99 1.03
C GLU A 177 50.07 -73.05 1.66
N ALA A 178 50.48 -72.87 2.91
CA ALA A 178 51.30 -73.85 3.62
C ALA A 178 50.57 -75.19 3.85
N LEU A 179 49.25 -75.17 4.11
CA LEU A 179 48.44 -76.38 4.21
C LEU A 179 48.27 -77.07 2.86
N ALA A 180 48.02 -76.30 1.80
CA ALA A 180 47.90 -76.81 0.43
C ALA A 180 49.22 -77.46 -0.02
N ALA A 181 50.37 -76.83 0.24
CA ALA A 181 51.69 -77.39 -0.05
C ALA A 181 51.97 -78.68 0.74
N LYS A 182 51.51 -78.77 2.00
CA LYS A 182 51.58 -80.01 2.78
C LYS A 182 50.71 -81.11 2.19
N HIS A 183 49.48 -80.79 1.77
CA HIS A 183 48.57 -81.77 1.18
C HIS A 183 49.04 -82.24 -0.19
N SER A 184 49.61 -81.36 -1.03
CA SER A 184 50.21 -81.76 -2.29
C SER A 184 51.40 -82.70 -2.07
N ALA A 185 52.30 -82.36 -1.14
CA ALA A 185 53.43 -83.23 -0.80
C ALA A 185 52.98 -84.58 -0.21
N ALA A 186 51.92 -84.61 0.59
CA ALA A 186 51.34 -85.85 1.11
C ALA A 186 50.68 -86.70 -0.01
N LEU A 187 50.00 -86.07 -0.97
CA LEU A 187 49.46 -86.75 -2.14
C LEU A 187 50.58 -87.33 -3.01
N ASP A 188 51.63 -86.56 -3.29
CA ASP A 188 52.79 -87.02 -4.05
C ASP A 188 53.45 -88.25 -3.38
N ALA A 189 53.59 -88.22 -2.05
CA ALA A 189 54.07 -89.35 -1.28
C ALA A 189 53.14 -90.57 -1.38
N ALA A 190 51.82 -90.38 -1.27
CA ALA A 190 50.85 -91.46 -1.40
C ALA A 190 50.85 -92.09 -2.81
N ILE A 191 50.96 -91.27 -3.86
CA ILE A 191 51.12 -91.73 -5.25
C ILE A 191 52.42 -92.51 -5.41
N ALA A 192 53.53 -92.07 -4.80
CA ALA A 192 54.78 -92.81 -4.83
C ALA A 192 54.72 -94.18 -4.11
N HIS A 193 53.77 -94.37 -3.18
CA HIS A 193 53.53 -95.65 -2.51
C HIS A 193 52.60 -96.59 -3.30
N LEU A 194 51.79 -96.09 -4.22
CA LEU A 194 50.87 -96.89 -5.04
C LEU A 194 51.56 -98.02 -5.83
N PRO A 195 52.71 -97.82 -6.50
CA PRO A 195 53.42 -98.87 -7.21
C PRO A 195 53.82 -100.01 -6.28
N ARG A 196 54.29 -99.71 -5.07
CA ARG A 196 54.69 -100.74 -4.09
C ARG A 196 53.50 -101.55 -3.58
N VAL A 197 52.35 -100.92 -3.43
CA VAL A 197 51.10 -101.62 -3.07
C VAL A 197 50.64 -102.48 -4.25
N ALA A 198 50.71 -101.97 -5.48
CA ALA A 198 50.38 -102.72 -6.69
C ALA A 198 51.32 -103.92 -6.90
N ASP A 199 52.62 -103.76 -6.65
CA ASP A 199 53.62 -104.82 -6.70
C ASP A 199 53.36 -105.88 -5.61
N ALA A 200 53.04 -105.47 -4.38
CA ALA A 200 52.70 -106.39 -3.30
C ALA A 200 51.39 -107.17 -3.57
N PHE A 201 50.39 -106.53 -4.19
CA PHE A 201 49.19 -107.22 -4.66
C PHE A 201 49.49 -108.18 -5.82
N GLY A 202 50.39 -107.81 -6.73
CA GLY A 202 50.86 -108.66 -7.82
C GLY A 202 51.64 -109.89 -7.32
N GLU A 203 52.50 -109.72 -6.30
CA GLU A 203 53.19 -110.82 -5.63
C GLU A 203 52.20 -111.73 -4.89
N GLN A 204 51.22 -111.19 -4.16
CA GLN A 204 50.18 -112.01 -3.51
C GLN A 204 49.29 -112.75 -4.51
N ALA A 205 48.93 -112.14 -5.64
CA ALA A 205 48.14 -112.78 -6.68
C ALA A 205 48.94 -113.89 -7.41
N SER A 206 50.22 -113.68 -7.65
CA SER A 206 51.10 -114.69 -8.27
C SER A 206 51.44 -115.84 -7.32
N ASP A 207 51.60 -115.59 -6.02
CA ASP A 207 51.74 -116.65 -5.01
C ASP A 207 50.45 -117.45 -4.82
N ALA A 208 49.28 -116.82 -4.94
CA ALA A 208 48.00 -117.53 -4.94
C ALA A 208 47.86 -118.46 -6.15
N LEU A 209 48.24 -118.00 -7.35
CA LEU A 209 48.24 -118.80 -8.59
C LEU A 209 49.25 -119.95 -8.59
N ARG A 210 50.41 -119.78 -7.94
CA ARG A 210 51.40 -120.87 -7.76
C ARG A 210 50.94 -121.96 -6.82
N ARG A 211 50.08 -121.65 -5.85
CA ARG A 211 49.48 -122.68 -4.96
C ARG A 211 48.39 -123.50 -5.64
N GLU A 212 47.81 -122.99 -6.73
CA GLU A 212 46.72 -123.66 -7.46
C GLU A 212 47.22 -124.56 -8.61
N THR A 213 48.52 -124.52 -8.93
CA THR A 213 49.15 -125.28 -10.04
C THR A 213 50.13 -126.36 -9.57
N ALA A 214 50.18 -126.65 -8.26
CA ALA A 214 50.90 -127.78 -7.66
C ALA A 214 49.91 -128.82 -7.13
#